data_AF-A0A7N4NPW8-F1
#
_entry.id   AF-A0A7N4NPW8-F1
#
_cell.length_a   1.000
_cell.length_b   1.000
_cell.length_c   1.000
_cell.angle_alpha   90.00
_cell.angle_beta   90.00
_cell.angle_gamma   90.00
#
_symmetry.space_group_name_H-M   'P 1'
#
loop_
_entity.id
_entity.type
_entity.pdbx_description
1 polymer ?
#
loop_
_entity_poly.entity_id
_entity_poly.type
_entity_poly.pdbx_seq_one_letter_code
_entity_poly.pdbx_strand_id
1 'polypeptide(L)' 'VDCSDFKDPQVYCTRESDPQCGSDGHTYGNKCTFCKAVMKSGGKITLKHQGQC' A
#
# COMPACT_ATOMS: atom_id res chain seq x y z
N VAL A 1 4.83 0.56 7.31
CA VAL A 1 4.79 1.48 6.16
C VAL A 1 3.96 2.69 6.54
N ASP A 2 4.43 3.90 6.25
CA ASP A 2 3.63 5.10 6.51
C ASP A 2 2.80 5.45 5.29
N CYS A 3 1.48 5.46 5.45
CA CYS A 3 0.52 5.77 4.39
C CYS A 3 -0.02 7.20 4.46
N SER A 4 0.53 8.03 5.36
CA SER A 4 0.06 9.40 5.57
C SER A 4 0.24 10.26 4.31
N ASP A 5 1.29 10.02 3.53
CA ASP A 5 1.53 10.68 2.25
C ASP A 5 0.40 10.38 1.24
N PHE A 6 -0.11 9.15 1.22
CA PHE A 6 -1.14 8.68 0.28
C PHE A 6 -2.58 8.94 0.74
N LYS A 7 -2.75 9.70 1.82
CA LYS A 7 -4.07 10.11 2.34
C LYS A 7 -4.66 11.25 1.52
N ASP A 8 -3.82 12.01 0.82
CA ASP A 8 -4.24 13.10 -0.03
C ASP A 8 -4.76 12.59 -1.40
N PRO A 9 -5.95 13.00 -1.86
CA PRO A 9 -6.50 12.56 -3.14
C PRO A 9 -5.71 13.04 -4.36
N GLN A 10 -4.81 14.04 -4.20
CA GLN A 10 -3.91 14.50 -5.25
C GLN A 10 -2.57 13.76 -5.27
N VAL A 11 -2.35 12.77 -4.40
CA VAL A 11 -1.12 11.98 -4.48
C VAL A 11 -1.10 11.13 -5.74
N TYR A 12 -0.09 11.42 -6.57
CA TYR A 12 0.25 10.64 -7.73
C TYR A 12 1.11 9.43 -7.30
N CYS A 13 0.64 8.23 -7.66
CA CYS A 13 1.46 7.04 -7.52
C CYS A 13 2.59 7.07 -8.56
N THR A 14 3.83 7.04 -8.11
CA THR A 14 4.96 6.73 -8.99
C THR A 14 4.87 5.27 -9.46
N ARG A 15 5.42 4.98 -10.64
CA ARG A 15 5.55 3.61 -11.17
C ARG A 15 6.79 2.88 -10.60
N GLU A 16 7.18 3.20 -9.38
CA GLU A 16 8.24 2.48 -8.69
C GLU A 16 7.78 1.04 -8.44
N SER A 17 8.69 0.08 -8.60
CA SER A 17 8.43 -1.33 -8.31
C SER A 17 8.93 -1.63 -6.90
N ASP A 18 8.11 -1.28 -5.90
CA ASP A 18 8.35 -1.57 -4.47
C ASP A 18 7.26 -2.52 -3.95
N PRO A 19 7.37 -3.84 -4.21
CA PRO A 19 6.34 -4.78 -3.82
C PRO A 19 6.20 -4.83 -2.30
N GLN A 20 4.96 -4.85 -1.81
CA GLN A 20 4.63 -4.92 -0.39
C GLN A 20 3.59 -5.99 -0.13
N CYS A 21 3.83 -6.84 0.87
CA CYS A 21 2.90 -7.87 1.28
C CYS A 21 1.94 -7.32 2.33
N GLY A 22 0.64 -7.33 2.02
CA GLY A 22 -0.41 -6.95 2.95
C GLY A 22 -0.76 -8.06 3.95
N SER A 23 -1.36 -7.68 5.07
CA SER A 23 -1.90 -8.60 6.07
C SER A 23 -3.07 -9.45 5.55
N ASP A 24 -3.66 -9.04 4.42
CA ASP A 24 -4.65 -9.77 3.64
C ASP A 24 -4.03 -10.86 2.72
N GLY A 25 -2.71 -11.00 2.73
CA GLY A 25 -1.98 -11.94 1.87
C GLY A 25 -1.88 -11.50 0.41
N HIS A 26 -2.23 -10.26 0.08
CA HIS A 26 -2.06 -9.72 -1.27
C HIS A 26 -0.72 -9.00 -1.41
N THR A 27 -0.08 -9.22 -2.56
CA THR A 27 1.11 -8.47 -2.97
C THR A 27 0.70 -7.21 -3.72
N TYR A 28 1.10 -6.07 -3.21
CA TYR A 28 0.87 -4.75 -3.78
C TYR A 28 2.13 -4.31 -4.50
N GLY A 29 2.06 -4.02 -5.80
CA GLY A 29 3.24 -3.76 -6.62
C GLY A 29 4.02 -2.48 -6.25
N ASN A 30 3.41 -1.58 -5.49
CA ASN A 30 4.05 -0.40 -4.94
C ASN A 30 3.36 0.11 -3.67
N LYS A 31 4.09 0.92 -2.89
CA LYS A 31 3.59 1.61 -1.69
C LYS A 31 2.25 2.34 -1.92
N CYS A 32 2.05 2.96 -3.08
CA CYS A 32 0.82 3.69 -3.37
C CYS A 32 -0.40 2.78 -3.50
N THR A 33 -0.27 1.67 -4.24
CA THR A 33 -1.33 0.66 -4.40
C THR A 33 -1.66 0.00 -3.07
N PHE A 34 -0.65 -0.28 -2.25
CA PHE A 34 -0.83 -0.76 -0.88
C PHE A 34 -1.64 0.25 -0.06
N CYS A 35 -1.19 1.51 0.03
CA CYS A 35 -1.89 2.52 0.82
C CYS A 35 -3.30 2.83 0.32
N LYS A 36 -3.55 2.80 -0.99
CA LYS A 36 -4.91 2.89 -1.53
C LYS A 36 -5.81 1.75 -1.05
N ALA A 37 -5.28 0.53 -1.00
CA ALA A 37 -6.02 -0.61 -0.48
C ALA A 37 -6.27 -0.51 1.03
N VAL A 38 -5.29 -0.03 1.79
CA VAL A 38 -5.45 0.29 3.22
C VAL A 38 -6.59 1.30 3.41
N MET A 39 -6.58 2.41 2.68
CA MET A 39 -7.62 3.44 2.77
C MET A 39 -9.00 2.91 2.33
N LYS A 40 -9.07 2.16 1.23
CA LYS A 40 -10.31 1.54 0.74
C LYS A 40 -10.89 0.54 1.74
N SER A 41 -10.03 -0.12 2.50
CA SER A 41 -10.44 -1.09 3.54
C SER A 41 -10.65 -0.44 4.91
N GLY A 42 -10.54 0.89 5.02
CA GLY A 42 -10.70 1.63 6.27
C GLY A 42 -9.61 1.32 7.31
N GLY A 43 -8.38 1.04 6.87
CA GLY A 43 -7.26 0.70 7.75
C GLY A 43 -7.19 -0.76 8.19
N LYS A 44 -8.05 -1.65 7.66
CA LYS A 44 -8.02 -3.09 7.97
C LYS A 44 -6.77 -3.81 7.44
N ILE A 45 -6.23 -3.33 6.33
CA ILE A 45 -5.03 -3.89 5.71
C ILE A 45 -3.82 -3.20 6.33
N THR A 46 -2.85 -3.99 6.77
CA THR A 46 -1.60 -3.52 7.37
C THR A 46 -0.43 -4.15 6.64
N LEU A 47 0.74 -3.52 6.69
CA LEU A 47 1.92 -4.10 6.06
C LEU A 47 2.33 -5.33 6.84
N LYS A 48 2.41 -6.49 6.18
CA LYS A 48 2.94 -7.73 6.75
C LYS A 48 4.46 -7.75 6.64
N HIS A 49 5.00 -7.57 5.44
CA HIS A 49 6.43 -7.40 5.19
C HIS A 49 6.68 -6.68 3.86
N GLN A 50 7.90 -6.15 3.68
CA GLN A 50 8.35 -5.65 2.38
C GLN A 50 8.66 -6.83 1.44
N GLY A 51 8.42 -6.63 0.15
CA GLY A 51 8.52 -7.68 -0.87
C GLY A 51 7.16 -8.29 -1.24
N GLN A 52 7.21 -9.26 -2.14
CA GLN A 52 6.05 -10.08 -2.51
C GLN A 52 5.69 -11.04 -1.37
N CYS A 53 4.40 -11.14 -1.03
CA CYS A 53 3.86 -12.40 -0.54
C CYS A 53 4.06 -13.45 -1.66
#